data_AF-A0A961X8G5-F1
#
_entry.id   AF-A0A961X8G5-F1
#
_cell.length_a   1.000
_cell.length_b   1.000
_cell.length_c   1.000
_cell.angle_alpha   90.00
_cell.angle_beta   90.00
_cell.angle_gamma   90.00
#
_symmetry.space_group_name_H-M   'P 1'
#
loop_
_entity.id
_entity.type
_entity.pdbx_description
1 polymer ?
#
loop_
_entity_poly.entity_id
_entity_poly.type
_entity_poly.pdbx_seq_one_letter_code
_entity_poly.pdbx_strand_id
1 'polypeptide(L)'
;MNPTHAWLLLVILSVASTILASPASSGMVGTWLALPVLVIAWVKARLILRYYLGLAAAPGWSRGFSLVLAIYMLLMMGLAAMGNVAP
;
A
#
# COMPACT_ATOMS: atom_id res chain seq x y z
N MET A 1 0.74 16.96 -10.51
CA MET A 1 0.76 17.12 -9.03
C MET A 1 2.15 17.55 -8.64
N ASN A 2 2.28 18.65 -7.90
CA ASN A 2 3.58 19.11 -7.42
C ASN A 2 4.19 18.05 -6.45
N PRO A 3 5.53 17.90 -6.43
CA PRO A 3 6.21 16.93 -5.58
C PRO A 3 5.88 17.08 -4.09
N THR A 4 5.57 18.30 -3.63
CA THR A 4 5.10 18.60 -2.27
C THR A 4 3.76 17.96 -1.92
N HIS A 5 2.83 17.83 -2.86
CA HIS A 5 1.56 17.11 -2.62
C HIS A 5 1.78 15.60 -2.52
N ALA A 6 2.68 15.04 -3.31
CA ALA A 6 3.05 13.62 -3.20
C ALA A 6 3.72 13.33 -1.84
N TRP A 7 4.61 14.22 -1.39
CA TRP A 7 5.21 14.15 -0.07
C TRP A 7 4.18 14.22 1.06
N LEU A 8 3.25 15.19 1.01
CA LEU A 8 2.17 15.33 2.01
C LEU A 8 1.30 14.06 2.10
N LEU A 9 0.95 13.48 0.96
CA LEU A 9 0.21 12.21 0.93
C LEU A 9 0.99 11.07 1.60
N LEU A 10 2.31 10.96 1.37
CA LEU A 10 3.14 9.96 2.05
C LEU A 10 3.19 10.16 3.56
N VAL A 11 3.23 11.41 4.03
CA VAL A 11 3.17 11.74 5.46
C VAL A 11 1.84 11.29 6.05
N ILE A 12 0.71 11.64 5.42
CA ILE A 12 -0.64 11.23 5.86
C ILE A 12 -0.75 9.70 5.88
N LEU A 13 -0.29 9.00 4.84
CA LEU A 13 -0.30 7.54 4.75
C LEU A 13 0.58 6.89 5.83
N SER A 14 1.69 7.51 6.23
CA SER A 14 2.52 7.02 7.32
C SER A 14 1.85 7.18 8.67
N VAL A 15 1.25 8.35 8.94
CA VAL A 15 0.47 8.58 10.16
C VAL A 15 -0.70 7.59 10.25
N ALA A 16 -1.44 7.38 9.16
CA ALA A 16 -2.52 6.40 9.10
C ALA A 16 -2.04 4.96 9.40
N SER A 17 -0.89 4.56 8.85
CA SER A 17 -0.29 3.25 9.13
C SER A 17 0.12 3.08 10.60
N THR A 18 0.65 4.14 11.22
CA THR A 18 1.06 4.11 12.63
C THR A 18 -0.14 4.05 13.57
N ILE A 19 -1.23 4.76 13.25
CA ILE A 19 -2.47 4.70 14.01
C ILE A 19 -3.07 3.28 13.92
N LEU A 20 -3.07 2.68 12.72
CA LEU A 20 -3.54 1.31 12.53
C LEU A 20 -2.67 0.27 13.24
N ALA A 21 -1.37 0.50 13.38
CA ALA A 21 -0.46 -0.38 14.13
C ALA A 21 -0.43 -0.07 15.64
N SER A 22 -1.17 0.93 16.10
CA SER A 22 -1.17 1.33 17.51
C SER A 22 -1.92 0.33 18.38
N PRO A 23 -1.56 0.17 19.67
CA PRO A 23 -2.21 -0.79 20.57
C PRO A 23 -3.72 -0.58 20.74
N ALA A 24 -4.27 0.56 20.33
CA ALA A 24 -5.71 0.83 20.29
C ALA A 24 -6.48 -0.10 19.33
N SER A 25 -5.80 -0.74 18.37
CA SER A 25 -6.37 -1.77 17.50
C SER A 25 -6.30 -3.18 18.09
N SER A 26 -6.00 -3.34 19.39
CA SER A 26 -5.88 -4.65 20.08
C SER A 26 -7.12 -5.56 19.95
N GLY A 27 -8.28 -5.03 19.53
CA GLY A 27 -9.47 -5.83 19.20
C GLY A 27 -9.54 -6.35 17.76
N MET A 28 -8.78 -5.77 16.83
CA MET A 28 -8.69 -6.22 15.43
C MET A 28 -7.52 -7.18 15.27
N VAL A 29 -7.74 -8.46 15.57
CA VAL A 29 -6.71 -9.49 15.41
C VAL A 29 -6.76 -10.05 13.97
N GLY A 30 -5.60 -10.25 13.34
CA GLY A 30 -5.51 -10.97 12.06
C GLY A 30 -5.77 -10.15 10.79
N THR A 31 -6.53 -10.71 9.84
CA THR A 31 -6.72 -10.19 8.47
C THR A 31 -7.31 -8.77 8.43
N TRP A 32 -8.10 -8.40 9.43
CA TRP A 32 -8.72 -7.07 9.53
C TRP A 32 -7.71 -5.93 9.74
N LEU A 33 -6.52 -6.20 10.30
CA LEU A 33 -5.40 -5.25 10.34
C LEU A 33 -4.53 -5.33 9.08
N ALA A 34 -4.32 -6.54 8.55
CA ALA A 34 -3.43 -6.75 7.41
C ALA A 34 -3.95 -6.08 6.12
N LEU A 35 -5.26 -6.17 5.84
CA LEU A 35 -5.87 -5.61 4.65
C LEU A 35 -5.71 -4.08 4.53
N PRO A 36 -6.08 -3.25 5.53
CA PRO A 36 -5.91 -1.81 5.43
C PRO A 36 -4.44 -1.40 5.35
N VAL A 37 -3.53 -2.12 6.03
CA VAL A 37 -2.08 -1.87 5.92
C VAL A 37 -1.57 -2.17 4.50
N LEU A 38 -2.01 -3.27 3.89
CA LEU A 38 -1.68 -3.62 2.50
C LEU A 38 -2.21 -2.56 1.52
N VAL A 39 -3.43 -2.06 1.74
CA VAL A 39 -4.00 -0.98 0.92
C VAL A 39 -3.15 0.29 1.04
N ILE A 40 -2.77 0.69 2.26
CA ILE A 40 -1.90 1.85 2.50
C ILE A 40 -0.54 1.67 1.83
N ALA A 41 0.07 0.49 1.94
CA ALA A 41 1.33 0.15 1.29
C ALA A 41 1.22 0.24 -0.24
N TRP A 42 0.12 -0.23 -0.82
CA TRP A 42 -0.13 -0.13 -2.26
C TRP A 42 -0.25 1.33 -2.73
N VAL A 43 -0.96 2.17 -1.97
CA VAL A 43 -1.07 3.60 -2.32
C VAL A 43 0.31 4.28 -2.25
N LYS A 44 1.12 4.00 -1.22
CA LYS A 44 2.50 4.52 -1.12
C LYS A 44 3.36 4.11 -2.31
N ALA A 45 3.35 2.82 -2.67
CA ALA A 45 4.14 2.29 -3.77
C ALA A 45 3.74 2.90 -5.13
N ARG A 46 2.44 3.10 -5.38
CA ARG A 46 1.97 3.81 -6.59
C ARG A 46 2.43 5.26 -6.63
N LEU A 47 2.45 5.95 -5.48
CA LEU A 47 2.90 7.32 -5.39
C LEU A 47 4.40 7.44 -5.72
N ILE A 48 5.23 6.55 -5.16
CA ILE A 48 6.68 6.52 -5.39
C ILE A 48 6.98 6.21 -6.87
N LEU A 49 6.33 5.20 -7.45
CA LEU A 49 6.50 4.84 -8.85
C LEU A 49 6.14 5.99 -9.80
N ARG A 50 5.04 6.69 -9.54
CA ARG A 50 4.57 7.77 -10.43
C ARG A 50 5.34 9.08 -10.27
N TYR A 51 5.69 9.46 -9.04
CA TYR A 51 6.21 10.80 -8.75
C TYR A 51 7.71 10.86 -8.43
N TYR A 52 8.28 9.79 -7.86
CA TYR A 52 9.70 9.78 -7.48
C TYR A 52 10.58 9.12 -8.54
N LEU A 53 10.12 8.04 -9.14
CA LEU A 53 10.85 7.36 -10.21
C LEU A 53 10.69 8.04 -11.59
N GLY A 54 9.87 9.08 -11.69
CA GLY A 54 9.71 9.83 -12.94
C GLY A 54 9.06 9.04 -14.08
N LEU A 55 8.47 7.86 -13.81
CA LEU A 55 7.81 7.03 -14.83
C LEU A 55 6.60 7.72 -15.51
N ALA A 56 6.17 8.88 -15.01
CA ALA A 56 5.26 9.77 -15.74
C ALA A 56 5.81 10.15 -17.13
N ALA A 57 7.12 10.18 -17.33
CA ALA A 57 7.75 10.41 -18.63
C ALA A 57 7.76 9.18 -19.55
N ALA A 58 7.47 7.98 -19.02
CA ALA A 58 7.51 6.70 -19.76
C ALA A 58 6.25 5.85 -19.49
N PRO A 59 5.11 6.14 -20.15
CA PRO A 59 3.82 5.51 -19.86
C PRO A 59 3.81 3.99 -20.06
N GLY A 60 4.60 3.44 -20.99
CA GLY A 60 4.72 2.01 -21.23
C GLY A 60 5.28 1.23 -20.02
N TRP A 61 6.38 1.72 -19.43
CA TRP A 61 6.98 1.12 -18.24
C TRP A 61 6.10 1.30 -17.00
N SER A 62 5.37 2.41 -16.90
CA SER A 62 4.49 2.68 -15.75
C SER A 62 3.35 1.66 -15.62
N ARG A 63 2.83 1.18 -16.76
CA ARG A 63 1.76 0.19 -16.81
C ARG A 63 2.28 -1.17 -16.37
N GLY A 64 3.45 -1.58 -16.85
CA GLY A 64 4.09 -2.84 -16.44
C GLY A 64 4.35 -2.87 -14.93
N PHE A 65 5.00 -1.84 -14.38
CA PHE A 65 5.24 -1.74 -12.94
C PHE A 65 3.95 -1.70 -12.12
N SER A 66 2.94 -0.95 -12.57
CA SER A 66 1.65 -0.89 -11.88
C SER A 66 0.94 -2.24 -11.87
N LEU A 67 1.05 -3.01 -12.97
CA LEU A 67 0.43 -4.32 -13.12
C LEU A 67 1.15 -5.36 -12.24
N VAL A 68 2.48 -5.40 -12.25
CA VAL A 68 3.26 -6.27 -11.36
C VAL A 68 2.99 -5.95 -9.89
N LEU A 69 2.96 -4.66 -9.53
CA LEU A 69 2.63 -4.23 -8.17
C LEU A 69 1.20 -4.63 -7.77
N ALA A 70 0.24 -4.53 -8.68
CA ALA A 70 -1.14 -4.94 -8.43
C ALA A 70 -1.24 -6.46 -8.18
N ILE A 71 -0.58 -7.27 -9.00
CA ILE A 71 -0.54 -8.73 -8.83
C ILE A 71 0.12 -9.09 -7.50
N TYR A 72 1.26 -8.46 -7.17
CA TYR A 72 1.96 -8.70 -5.91
C TYR A 72 1.10 -8.35 -4.68
N MET A 73 0.41 -7.20 -4.73
CA MET A 73 -0.49 -6.79 -3.65
C MET A 73 -1.71 -7.73 -3.53
N LEU A 74 -2.28 -8.19 -4.64
CA LEU A 74 -3.34 -9.20 -4.63
C LEU A 74 -2.88 -10.53 -4.04
N LEU A 75 -1.67 -10.99 -4.38
CA LEU A 75 -1.08 -12.19 -3.78
C LEU A 75 -0.89 -12.03 -2.27
N MET A 76 -0.37 -10.89 -1.82
CA MET A 76 -0.19 -10.61 -0.39
C MET A 76 -1.52 -10.50 0.36
N MET A 77 -2.55 -9.89 -0.25
CA MET A 77 -3.90 -9.87 0.31
C MET A 77 -4.51 -11.27 0.38
N GLY A 78 -4.32 -12.10 -0.65
CA GLY A 78 -4.73 -13.50 -0.67
C GLY A 78 -4.04 -14.32 0.42
N LEU A 79 -2.73 -14.13 0.60
CA LEU A 79 -1.96 -14.79 1.65
C LEU A 79 -2.43 -14.35 3.05
N ALA A 80 -2.65 -13.04 3.25
CA ALA A 80 -3.18 -12.51 4.50
C ALA A 80 -4.60 -13.00 4.81
N ALA A 81 -5.41 -13.30 3.78
CA ALA A 81 -6.72 -13.91 3.94
C ALA A 81 -6.62 -15.41 4.26
N MET A 82 -5.75 -16.16 3.56
CA MET A 82 -5.53 -17.59 3.79
C MET A 82 -4.88 -17.87 5.16
N GLY A 83 -4.02 -16.97 5.66
CA GLY A 83 -3.38 -17.11 6.97
C GLY A 83 -4.35 -17.10 8.16
N ASN A 84 -5.64 -16.76 7.95
CA ASN A 84 -6.70 -16.89 8.96
C ASN A 84 -7.64 -18.11 8.73
N VAL A 85 -7.38 -18.94 7.72
CA VAL A 85 -8.12 -20.20 7.46
C VAL A 85 -7.27 -21.40 7.92
N ALA A 86 -6.72 -21.32 9.12
CA ALA A 86 -6.19 -22.49 9.83
C ALA A 86 -7.13 -22.77 11.02
N PRO A 87 -7.68 -24.00 11.15
CA PRO A 87 -8.60 -24.36 12.23
C PRO A 87 -7.93 -24.33 13.61
#